data_AF-A0A3D5A9W5-F1
#
_entry.id   AF-A0A3D5A9W5-F1
#
_cell.length_a   1.000
_cell.length_b   1.000
_cell.length_c   1.000
_cell.angle_alpha   90.00
_cell.angle_beta   90.00
_cell.angle_gamma   90.00
#
_symmetry.space_group_name_H-M   'P 1'
#
loop_
_entity.id
_entity.type
_entity.pdbx_description
1 polymer ?
#
loop_
_entity_poly.entity_id
_entity_poly.type
_entity_poly.pdbx_seq_one_letter_code
_entity_poly.pdbx_strand_id
1 'polypeptide(L)'
;MKKVTFLSMMLSGALLYSCNNNTPQEKAENAMEKTEEKAQDAASDAEKASDKAAHIDLEKTIYSNMAAANAAVAKIAMPALSNSKAKELCSDLGKSIVDRINAKTNDNIIEAEKDILEDRTDVEKAFLEKKISAQDKDHILKYGDDCLAAARGTL
;
A
#
# COMPACT_ATOMS: atom_id res chain seq x y z
N MET A 1 27.22 21.23 -53.56
CA MET A 1 28.54 20.62 -53.31
C MET A 1 28.59 20.11 -51.87
N LYS A 2 28.86 18.80 -51.70
CA LYS A 2 29.75 18.16 -50.69
C LYS A 2 29.43 18.41 -49.18
N LYS A 3 29.29 17.43 -48.27
CA LYS A 3 29.61 15.97 -48.17
C LYS A 3 28.72 15.41 -47.02
N VAL A 4 27.99 14.29 -47.09
CA VAL A 4 28.39 12.87 -47.17
C VAL A 4 29.31 12.42 -46.03
N THR A 5 28.69 11.73 -45.07
CA THR A 5 29.03 10.43 -44.43
C THR A 5 30.49 10.06 -44.16
N PHE A 6 30.82 9.69 -42.91
CA PHE A 6 31.84 8.70 -42.45
C PHE A 6 31.68 8.66 -40.91
N LEU A 7 31.30 7.61 -40.15
CA LEU A 7 31.45 6.15 -40.18
C LEU A 7 32.89 5.64 -40.41
N SER A 8 33.69 5.56 -39.34
CA SER A 8 34.80 4.61 -39.12
C SER A 8 35.37 4.91 -37.73
N MET A 9 35.14 4.11 -36.69
CA MET A 9 35.76 2.81 -36.39
C MET A 9 37.28 2.90 -36.13
N MET A 10 37.71 2.26 -35.02
CA MET A 10 39.05 1.72 -34.72
C MET A 10 40.11 2.72 -34.19
N LEU A 11 40.99 2.41 -33.24
CA LEU A 11 41.23 1.27 -32.34
C LEU A 11 42.40 1.69 -31.40
N SER A 12 42.55 0.99 -30.29
CA SER A 12 43.82 0.66 -29.63
C SER A 12 44.53 1.71 -28.77
N GLY A 13 44.75 1.30 -27.51
CA GLY A 13 46.05 1.55 -26.88
C GLY A 13 46.01 1.88 -25.39
N ALA A 14 45.63 0.92 -24.55
CA ALA A 14 46.09 0.92 -23.15
C ALA A 14 46.00 -0.49 -22.55
N LEU A 15 46.84 -1.40 -23.06
CA LEU A 15 47.32 -2.52 -22.25
C LEU A 15 48.35 -1.96 -21.27
N LEU A 16 47.95 -1.69 -20.02
CA LEU A 16 48.88 -1.68 -18.90
C LEU A 16 48.25 -2.38 -17.69
N TYR A 17 48.73 -3.61 -17.53
CA TYR A 17 48.79 -4.43 -16.34
C TYR A 17 48.51 -3.72 -15.01
N SER A 18 47.38 -4.09 -14.40
CA SER A 18 47.35 -4.35 -12.95
C SER A 18 46.62 -5.68 -12.74
N CYS A 19 47.27 -6.58 -12.02
CA CYS A 19 46.73 -7.87 -11.62
C CYS A 19 45.46 -7.66 -10.80
N ASN A 20 44.30 -7.78 -11.43
CA ASN A 20 43.05 -8.07 -10.73
C ASN A 20 42.17 -8.91 -11.67
N ASN A 21 41.73 -10.07 -11.18
CA ASN A 21 41.57 -11.31 -11.93
C ASN A 21 40.35 -11.42 -12.87
N ASN A 22 39.77 -10.31 -13.35
CA ASN A 22 38.60 -10.33 -14.25
C ASN A 22 38.86 -9.47 -15.50
N THR A 23 38.53 -10.01 -16.66
CA THR A 23 38.68 -9.36 -17.97
C THR A 23 37.90 -8.04 -18.05
N PRO A 24 38.32 -7.05 -18.87
CA PRO A 24 37.59 -5.79 -19.04
C PRO A 24 36.12 -5.98 -19.46
N GLN A 25 35.85 -7.09 -20.16
CA GLN A 25 34.52 -7.52 -20.58
C GLN A 25 33.66 -7.96 -19.39
N GLU A 26 34.19 -8.80 -18.49
CA GLU A 26 33.49 -9.21 -17.25
C GLU A 26 33.25 -8.03 -16.29
N LYS A 27 34.12 -7.02 -16.26
CA LYS A 27 33.88 -5.79 -15.49
C LYS A 27 32.79 -4.93 -16.10
N ALA A 28 32.71 -4.88 -17.43
CA ALA A 28 31.65 -4.18 -18.14
C ALA A 28 30.30 -4.91 -17.98
N GLU A 29 30.28 -6.24 -18.08
CA GLU A 29 29.11 -7.08 -17.82
C GLU A 29 28.64 -6.95 -16.37
N ASN A 30 29.53 -7.06 -15.38
CA ASN A 30 29.18 -6.85 -13.97
C ASN A 30 28.68 -5.42 -13.68
N ALA A 31 29.25 -4.41 -14.34
CA ALA A 31 28.80 -3.04 -14.17
C ALA A 31 27.43 -2.82 -14.82
N MET A 32 27.17 -3.47 -15.97
CA MET A 32 25.91 -3.42 -16.69
C MET A 32 24.82 -4.17 -15.94
N GLU A 33 25.10 -5.38 -15.44
CA GLU A 33 24.21 -6.18 -14.60
C GLU A 33 23.84 -5.44 -13.31
N LYS A 34 24.81 -4.81 -12.62
CA LYS A 34 24.53 -3.95 -11.45
C LYS A 34 23.75 -2.67 -11.78
N THR A 35 23.87 -2.16 -13.01
CA THR A 35 23.12 -0.99 -13.44
C THR A 35 21.69 -1.39 -13.81
N GLU A 36 21.51 -2.55 -14.41
CA GLU A 36 20.22 -3.15 -14.74
C GLU A 36 19.47 -3.57 -13.48
N GLU A 37 20.14 -4.17 -12.50
CA GLU A 37 19.58 -4.51 -11.19
C GLU A 37 19.15 -3.24 -10.43
N LYS A 38 20.00 -2.19 -10.41
CA LYS A 38 19.62 -0.89 -9.83
C LYS A 38 18.49 -0.18 -10.57
N ALA A 39 18.42 -0.33 -11.89
CA ALA A 39 17.35 0.23 -12.70
C ALA A 39 16.03 -0.53 -12.48
N GLN A 40 16.10 -1.86 -12.34
CA GLN A 40 14.96 -2.71 -11.97
C GLN A 40 14.48 -2.44 -10.56
N ASP A 41 15.38 -2.27 -9.59
CA ASP A 41 15.03 -1.89 -8.22
C ASP A 41 14.36 -0.52 -8.19
N ALA A 42 14.94 0.47 -8.88
CA ALA A 42 14.34 1.80 -8.98
C ALA A 42 13.00 1.80 -9.70
N ALA A 43 12.83 0.96 -10.73
CA ALA A 43 11.56 0.77 -11.42
C ALA A 43 10.52 0.09 -10.51
N SER A 44 10.90 -0.95 -9.76
CA SER A 44 10.04 -1.64 -8.79
C SER A 44 9.59 -0.71 -7.66
N ASP A 45 10.50 0.12 -7.16
CA ASP A 45 10.19 1.10 -6.13
C ASP A 45 9.32 2.24 -6.66
N ALA A 46 9.53 2.67 -7.91
CA ALA A 46 8.67 3.63 -8.58
C ALA A 46 7.26 3.06 -8.85
N GLU A 47 7.16 1.78 -9.23
CA GLU A 47 5.88 1.08 -9.41
C GLU A 47 5.11 0.98 -8.08
N LYS A 48 5.76 0.53 -7.00
CA LYS A 48 5.13 0.47 -5.67
C LYS A 48 4.67 1.84 -5.18
N ALA A 49 5.46 2.89 -5.43
CA ALA A 49 5.09 4.26 -5.07
C ALA A 49 3.93 4.77 -5.93
N SER A 50 3.93 4.48 -7.22
CA SER A 50 2.86 4.82 -8.16
C SER A 50 1.56 4.12 -7.81
N ASP A 51 1.60 2.82 -7.53
CA ASP A 51 0.43 2.02 -7.12
C ASP A 51 -0.16 2.56 -5.82
N LYS A 52 0.68 2.88 -4.83
CA LYS A 52 0.23 3.48 -3.58
C LYS A 52 -0.42 4.85 -3.82
N ALA A 53 0.15 5.70 -4.67
CA ALA A 53 -0.41 7.01 -4.99
C ALA A 53 -1.75 6.89 -5.74
N ALA A 54 -1.84 5.99 -6.73
CA ALA A 54 -3.06 5.72 -7.47
C ALA A 54 -4.18 5.18 -6.57
N HIS A 55 -3.85 4.29 -5.62
CA HIS A 55 -4.79 3.76 -4.66
C HIS A 55 -5.32 4.85 -3.71
N ILE A 56 -4.46 5.79 -3.30
CA ILE A 56 -4.86 6.93 -2.45
C ILE A 56 -5.80 7.89 -3.18
N ASP A 57 -5.51 8.24 -4.43
CA ASP A 57 -6.38 9.13 -5.21
C ASP A 57 -7.72 8.47 -5.57
N LEU A 58 -7.73 7.16 -5.82
CA LEU A 58 -8.96 6.39 -5.94
C LEU A 58 -9.79 6.49 -4.66
N GLU A 59 -9.17 6.29 -3.49
CA GLU A 59 -9.91 6.31 -2.23
C GLU A 59 -10.37 7.73 -1.80
N LYS A 60 -9.64 8.79 -2.15
CA LYS A 60 -10.16 10.16 -2.02
C LYS A 60 -11.41 10.37 -2.86
N THR A 61 -11.43 9.79 -4.06
CA THR A 61 -12.58 9.83 -4.94
C THR A 61 -13.74 9.06 -4.30
N ILE A 62 -13.47 7.86 -3.78
CA ILE A 62 -14.44 6.99 -3.09
C ILE A 62 -15.17 7.72 -1.96
N TYR A 63 -14.46 8.50 -1.14
CA TYR A 63 -15.08 9.24 -0.03
C TYR A 63 -15.23 10.74 -0.31
N SER A 64 -15.27 11.14 -1.58
CA SER A 64 -15.41 12.56 -1.97
C SER A 64 -16.70 13.20 -1.42
N ASN A 65 -17.77 12.41 -1.24
CA ASN A 65 -18.98 12.80 -0.54
C ASN A 65 -18.99 12.28 0.92
N MET A 66 -18.08 12.80 1.74
CA MET A 66 -17.92 12.41 3.15
C MET A 66 -19.23 12.42 3.94
N ALA A 67 -20.12 13.39 3.68
CA ALA A 67 -21.40 13.50 4.37
C ALA A 67 -22.33 12.32 4.04
N ALA A 68 -22.44 11.95 2.76
CA ALA A 68 -23.21 10.78 2.35
C ALA A 68 -22.60 9.49 2.88
N ALA A 69 -21.28 9.34 2.80
CA ALA A 69 -20.55 8.18 3.31
C ALA A 69 -20.78 7.97 4.82
N ASN A 70 -20.62 9.02 5.63
CA ASN A 70 -20.91 8.97 7.07
C ASN A 70 -22.39 8.65 7.34
N ALA A 71 -23.32 9.23 6.57
CA ALA A 71 -24.74 8.95 6.72
C ALA A 71 -25.11 7.50 6.32
N ALA A 72 -24.37 6.89 5.39
CA ALA A 72 -24.53 5.49 5.04
C ALA A 72 -24.00 4.57 6.14
N VAL A 73 -22.79 4.85 6.67
CA VAL A 73 -22.22 4.12 7.81
C VAL A 73 -23.11 4.20 9.03
N ALA A 74 -23.67 5.36 9.36
CA ALA A 74 -24.56 5.54 10.50
C ALA A 74 -25.85 4.70 10.44
N LYS A 75 -26.22 4.16 9.27
CA LYS A 75 -27.36 3.24 9.11
C LYS A 75 -26.99 1.79 9.41
N ILE A 76 -25.71 1.47 9.47
CA ILE A 76 -25.22 0.14 9.81
C ILE A 76 -25.28 0.00 11.34
N ALA A 77 -26.18 -0.85 11.81
CA ALA A 77 -26.34 -1.09 13.24
C ALA A 77 -25.16 -1.89 13.77
N MET A 78 -24.61 -1.46 14.91
CA MET A 78 -23.62 -2.25 15.63
C MET A 78 -24.22 -3.60 16.03
N PRO A 79 -23.51 -4.73 15.81
CA PRO A 79 -24.03 -6.05 16.13
C PRO A 79 -24.21 -6.24 17.64
N ALA A 80 -25.06 -7.19 18.02
CA ALA A 80 -25.11 -7.68 19.39
C ALA A 80 -23.82 -8.48 19.68
N LEU A 81 -23.10 -8.07 20.73
CA LEU A 81 -21.80 -8.61 21.11
C LEU A 81 -21.83 -9.12 22.54
N SER A 82 -21.13 -10.23 22.78
CA SER A 82 -21.25 -11.03 24.00
C SER A 82 -20.68 -10.37 25.25
N ASN A 83 -19.67 -9.50 25.09
CA ASN A 83 -18.94 -8.91 26.22
C ASN A 83 -18.42 -7.50 25.92
N SER A 84 -17.87 -6.84 26.95
CA SER A 84 -17.36 -5.46 26.84
C SER A 84 -16.17 -5.33 25.90
N LYS A 85 -15.24 -6.30 25.89
CA LYS A 85 -14.06 -6.25 25.01
C LYS A 85 -14.45 -6.38 23.54
N ALA A 86 -15.42 -7.23 23.21
CA ALA A 86 -15.97 -7.32 21.86
C ALA A 86 -16.57 -5.98 21.42
N LYS A 87 -17.34 -5.31 22.30
CA LYS A 87 -17.94 -4.00 22.01
C LYS A 87 -16.90 -2.90 21.81
N GLU A 88 -15.86 -2.89 22.64
CA GLU A 88 -14.71 -1.98 22.52
C GLU A 88 -14.06 -2.13 21.14
N LEU A 89 -13.64 -3.35 20.78
CA LEU A 89 -13.01 -3.64 19.48
C LEU A 89 -13.90 -3.27 18.28
N CYS A 90 -15.21 -3.50 18.39
CA CYS A 90 -16.17 -3.12 17.35
C CYS A 90 -16.26 -1.60 17.19
N SER A 91 -16.26 -0.88 18.31
CA SER A 91 -16.31 0.58 18.35
C SER A 91 -15.03 1.19 17.80
N ASP A 92 -13.87 0.64 18.16
CA ASP A 92 -12.56 1.10 17.69
C ASP A 92 -12.47 0.96 16.17
N LEU A 93 -12.78 -0.24 15.64
CA LEU A 93 -12.81 -0.48 14.19
C LEU A 93 -13.80 0.46 13.47
N GLY A 94 -15.00 0.66 14.02
CA GLY A 94 -15.98 1.58 13.46
C GLY A 94 -15.49 3.03 13.45
N LYS A 95 -14.78 3.46 14.49
CA LYS A 95 -14.20 4.79 14.58
C LYS A 95 -13.09 4.99 13.54
N SER A 96 -12.17 4.04 13.40
CA SER A 96 -11.09 4.11 12.41
C SER A 96 -11.63 4.19 10.98
N ILE A 97 -12.74 3.52 10.68
CA ILE A 97 -13.45 3.65 9.39
C ILE A 97 -14.02 5.07 9.19
N VAL A 98 -14.65 5.64 10.23
CA VAL A 98 -15.16 7.02 10.17
C VAL A 98 -14.01 8.02 10.02
N ASP A 99 -12.91 7.84 10.74
CA ASP A 99 -11.72 8.67 10.63
C ASP A 99 -11.14 8.60 9.21
N ARG A 100 -11.14 7.41 8.61
CA ARG A 100 -10.74 7.20 7.21
C ARG A 100 -11.62 7.92 6.20
N ILE A 101 -12.93 7.91 6.39
CA ILE A 101 -13.89 8.64 5.54
C ILE A 101 -13.65 10.15 5.64
N ASN A 102 -13.32 10.64 6.84
CA ASN A 102 -13.13 12.06 7.11
C ASN A 102 -11.69 12.55 6.88
N ALA A 103 -10.77 11.67 6.50
CA ALA A 103 -9.39 12.01 6.22
C ALA A 103 -9.27 12.92 4.97
N LYS A 104 -8.55 14.03 5.12
CA LYS A 104 -8.43 15.07 4.07
C LYS A 104 -7.07 15.11 3.40
N THR A 105 -6.04 14.58 4.06
CA THR A 105 -4.66 14.55 3.60
C THR A 105 -4.23 13.12 3.34
N ASN A 106 -3.21 12.93 2.50
CA ASN A 106 -2.66 11.60 2.22
C ASN A 106 -2.15 10.93 3.49
N ASP A 107 -1.51 11.69 4.38
CA ASP A 107 -0.98 11.14 5.62
C ASP A 107 -2.09 10.62 6.53
N ASN A 108 -3.17 11.40 6.70
CA ASN A 108 -4.32 10.97 7.51
C ASN A 108 -5.04 9.76 6.88
N ILE A 109 -5.06 9.67 5.55
CA ILE A 109 -5.61 8.52 4.83
C ILE A 109 -4.80 7.26 5.15
N ILE A 110 -3.48 7.34 5.05
CA ILE A 110 -2.56 6.22 5.32
C ILE A 110 -2.64 5.82 6.79
N GLU A 111 -2.66 6.78 7.70
CA GLU A 111 -2.79 6.55 9.14
C GLU A 111 -4.09 5.82 9.47
N ALA A 112 -5.23 6.32 8.98
CA ALA A 112 -6.52 5.68 9.23
C ALA A 112 -6.64 4.29 8.57
N GLU A 113 -6.03 4.05 7.41
CA GLU A 113 -5.94 2.71 6.81
C GLU A 113 -5.13 1.75 7.67
N LYS A 114 -4.03 2.23 8.25
CA LYS A 114 -3.20 1.46 9.16
C LYS A 114 -3.99 1.13 10.43
N ASP A 115 -4.72 2.09 10.99
CA ASP A 115 -5.54 1.89 12.19
C ASP A 115 -6.63 0.84 11.94
N ILE A 116 -7.31 0.86 10.78
CA ILE A 116 -8.28 -0.18 10.40
C ILE A 116 -7.63 -1.58 10.36
N LEU A 117 -6.41 -1.69 9.84
CA LEU A 117 -5.68 -2.96 9.80
C LEU A 117 -5.24 -3.42 11.19
N GLU A 118 -4.79 -2.50 12.04
CA GLU A 118 -4.43 -2.77 13.43
C GLU A 118 -5.67 -3.23 14.22
N ASP A 119 -6.81 -2.55 14.11
CA ASP A 119 -8.06 -2.92 14.78
C ASP A 119 -8.55 -4.31 14.37
N ARG A 120 -8.50 -4.65 13.07
CA ARG A 120 -8.82 -6.01 12.59
C ARG A 120 -7.87 -7.05 13.18
N THR A 121 -6.58 -6.70 13.28
CA THR A 121 -5.57 -7.58 13.89
C THR A 121 -5.82 -7.77 15.38
N ASP A 122 -6.26 -6.73 16.08
CA ASP A 122 -6.59 -6.79 17.50
C ASP A 122 -7.84 -7.64 17.77
N VAL A 123 -8.83 -7.65 16.85
CA VAL A 123 -9.95 -8.59 16.89
C VAL A 123 -9.46 -10.03 16.78
N GLU A 124 -8.59 -10.32 15.81
CA GLU A 124 -8.00 -11.66 15.64
C GLU A 124 -7.19 -12.10 16.87
N LYS A 125 -6.37 -11.19 17.40
CA LYS A 125 -5.59 -11.44 18.62
C LYS A 125 -6.50 -11.70 19.81
N ALA A 126 -7.55 -10.90 20.01
CA ALA A 126 -8.51 -11.11 21.10
C ALA A 126 -9.24 -12.46 20.98
N PHE A 127 -9.52 -12.91 19.76
CA PHE A 127 -10.08 -14.24 19.51
C PHE A 127 -9.08 -15.34 19.88
N LEU A 128 -7.84 -15.25 19.43
CA LEU A 128 -6.78 -16.22 19.74
C LEU A 128 -6.49 -16.29 21.26
N GLU A 129 -6.55 -15.14 21.94
CA GLU A 129 -6.43 -15.02 23.40
C GLU A 129 -7.71 -15.43 24.16
N LYS A 130 -8.76 -15.88 23.46
CA LYS A 130 -10.06 -16.30 24.00
C LYS A 130 -10.78 -15.21 24.82
N LYS A 131 -10.50 -13.93 24.53
CA LYS A 131 -11.16 -12.77 25.13
C LYS A 131 -12.51 -12.46 24.46
N ILE A 132 -12.71 -12.92 23.23
CA ILE A 132 -13.97 -12.84 22.50
C ILE A 132 -14.31 -14.21 21.90
N SER A 133 -15.59 -14.43 21.59
CA SER A 133 -16.02 -15.66 20.92
C SER A 133 -15.74 -15.61 19.41
N ALA A 134 -15.78 -16.77 18.75
CA ALA A 134 -15.71 -16.83 17.28
C ALA A 134 -16.85 -16.02 16.63
N GLN A 135 -18.05 -16.08 17.20
CA GLN A 135 -19.20 -15.33 16.73
C GLN A 135 -18.99 -13.81 16.87
N ASP A 136 -18.42 -13.34 17.98
CA ASP A 136 -18.10 -11.92 18.14
C ASP A 136 -17.09 -11.46 17.09
N LYS A 137 -16.01 -12.23 16.88
CA LYS A 137 -15.04 -11.95 15.81
C LYS A 137 -15.74 -11.77 14.46
N ASP A 138 -16.55 -12.76 14.06
CA ASP A 138 -17.21 -12.75 12.76
C ASP A 138 -18.18 -11.56 12.62
N HIS A 139 -18.93 -11.25 13.69
CA HIS A 139 -19.82 -10.09 13.72
C HIS A 139 -19.05 -8.76 13.61
N ILE A 140 -17.92 -8.62 14.31
CA ILE A 140 -17.12 -7.39 14.29
C ILE A 140 -16.49 -7.16 12.91
N LEU A 141 -15.86 -8.20 12.34
CA LEU A 141 -15.22 -8.09 11.03
C LEU A 141 -16.26 -7.80 9.94
N LYS A 142 -17.40 -8.50 9.99
CA LYS A 142 -18.51 -8.23 9.08
C LYS A 142 -19.04 -6.81 9.22
N TYR A 143 -19.23 -6.31 10.44
CA TYR A 143 -19.65 -4.94 10.67
C TYR A 143 -18.68 -3.93 10.02
N GLY A 144 -17.37 -4.14 10.16
CA GLY A 144 -16.36 -3.31 9.50
C GLY A 144 -16.44 -3.36 7.97
N ASP A 145 -16.63 -4.54 7.39
CA ASP A 145 -16.81 -4.71 5.95
C ASP A 145 -18.10 -4.05 5.44
N ASP A 146 -19.21 -4.21 6.16
CA ASP A 146 -20.51 -3.59 5.84
C ASP A 146 -20.42 -2.06 5.89
N CYS A 147 -19.68 -1.50 6.86
CA CYS A 147 -19.45 -0.05 6.95
C CYS A 147 -18.63 0.48 5.76
N LEU A 148 -17.53 -0.20 5.40
CA LEU A 148 -16.72 0.18 4.24
C LEU A 148 -17.51 0.08 2.94
N ALA A 149 -18.28 -0.99 2.77
CA ALA A 149 -19.14 -1.18 1.59
C ALA A 149 -20.23 -0.09 1.52
N ALA A 150 -20.86 0.25 2.64
CA ALA A 150 -21.86 1.31 2.71
C ALA A 150 -21.25 2.67 2.35
N ALA A 151 -20.07 3.00 2.87
CA ALA A 151 -19.38 4.24 2.56
C ALA A 151 -19.00 4.34 1.07
N ARG A 152 -18.46 3.26 0.50
CA ARG A 152 -18.08 3.16 -0.93
C ARG A 152 -19.27 3.25 -1.88
N GLY A 153 -20.44 2.79 -1.46
CA GLY A 153 -21.68 2.84 -2.26
C GLY A 153 -22.30 4.24 -2.38
N THR A 154 -21.68 5.29 -1.83
CA THR A 154 -22.19 6.68 -1.87
C THR A 154 -21.62 7.55 -2.97
N LEU A 155 -20.78 6.96 -3.82
CA LEU A 155 -20.20 7.53 -5.03
C LEU A 155 -21.24 7.88 -6.11
#